data_AF-A0A7W4FZM3-F1
#
_entry.id   AF-A0A7W4FZM3-F1
#
_cell.length_a   1.000
_cell.length_b   1.000
_cell.length_c   1.000
_cell.angle_alpha   90.00
_cell.angle_beta   90.00
_cell.angle_gamma   90.00
#
_symmetry.space_group_name_H-M   'P 1'
#
loop_
_entity.id
_entity.type
_entity.pdbx_description
1 polymer ?
#
loop_
_entity_poly.entity_id
_entity_poly.type
_entity_poly.pdbx_seq_one_letter_code
_entity_poly.pdbx_strand_id
1 'polypeptide(L)' 'MHAAWHFWFAVSFGGESGVRKLGLGGIHPLTQR' A
#
# COMPACT_ATOMS: atom_id res chain seq x y z
N MET A 1 26.57 -3.97 -4.46
CA MET A 1 25.68 -2.78 -4.61
C MET A 1 24.35 -3.24 -5.17
N HIS A 2 23.42 -3.62 -4.29
CA HIS A 2 22.02 -3.98 -4.61
C HIS A 2 21.06 -3.30 -3.60
N ALA A 3 21.59 -2.72 -2.52
CA ALA A 3 20.81 -2.10 -1.46
C ALA A 3 19.94 -0.94 -1.96
N ALA A 4 20.44 -0.11 -2.88
CA ALA A 4 19.67 0.97 -3.47
C ALA A 4 18.47 0.45 -4.32
N TRP A 5 18.66 -0.68 -5.01
CA TRP A 5 17.61 -1.32 -5.81
C TRP A 5 16.52 -1.94 -4.93
N HIS A 6 16.91 -2.72 -3.92
CA HIS A 6 15.98 -3.27 -2.94
C HIS A 6 15.25 -2.19 -2.15
N PHE A 7 15.95 -1.12 -1.78
CA PHE A 7 15.37 0.02 -1.06
C PHE A 7 14.30 0.72 -1.90
N TRP A 8 14.61 0.99 -3.17
CA TRP A 8 13.66 1.62 -4.07
C TRP A 8 12.41 0.73 -4.29
N PHE A 9 12.58 -0.58 -4.44
CA PHE A 9 11.46 -1.52 -4.54
C PHE A 9 10.61 -1.56 -3.25
N ALA A 10 11.24 -1.55 -2.08
CA ALA A 10 10.55 -1.56 -0.79
C ALA A 10 9.80 -0.25 -0.50
N VAL A 11 10.36 0.90 -0.91
CA VAL A 11 9.69 2.22 -0.80
C VAL A 11 8.50 2.32 -1.75
N SER A 12 8.68 1.93 -3.02
CA SER A 12 7.60 1.90 -4.00
C SER A 12 6.51 0.92 -3.57
N PHE A 13 6.85 -0.29 -3.13
CA PHE A 13 5.84 -1.28 -2.74
C PHE A 13 5.22 -1.02 -1.36
N GLY A 14 5.98 -0.59 -0.36
CA GLY A 14 5.48 -0.33 0.99
C GLY A 14 4.64 0.94 1.09
N GLY A 15 5.03 2.00 0.40
CA GLY A 15 4.27 3.24 0.30
C GLY A 15 3.01 3.06 -0.53
N GLU A 16 3.12 2.41 -1.70
CA GLU A 16 1.98 2.20 -2.60
C GLU A 16 1.00 1.14 -2.06
N SER A 17 1.46 0.03 -1.46
CA SER A 17 0.56 -1.00 -0.91
C SER A 17 -0.20 -0.52 0.35
N GLY A 18 0.42 0.34 1.17
CA GLY A 18 -0.25 1.02 2.28
C GLY A 18 -1.34 2.01 1.83
N VAL A 19 -1.04 2.86 0.84
CA VAL A 19 -2.04 3.81 0.30
C VAL A 19 -3.15 3.12 -0.50
N ARG A 20 -2.84 2.01 -1.19
CA ARG A 20 -3.83 1.19 -1.92
C ARG A 20 -4.74 0.42 -0.97
N LYS A 21 -4.26 0.01 0.20
CA LYS A 21 -5.05 -0.73 1.18
C LYS A 21 -5.89 0.18 2.08
N LEU A 22 -5.43 1.39 2.37
CA LEU A 22 -6.22 2.41 3.06
C LEU A 22 -7.42 2.88 2.23
N GLY A 23 -7.35 2.81 0.88
CA GLY A 23 -8.49 3.06 0.00
C GLY A 23 -9.46 1.88 -0.16
N LEU A 24 -9.06 0.66 0.20
CA LEU A 24 -9.88 -0.56 0.02
C LEU A 24 -10.44 -1.13 1.33
N GLY A 25 -9.92 -0.72 2.49
CA GLY A 25 -10.45 -1.08 3.82
C GLY A 25 -11.23 0.04 4.52
N GLY A 26 -11.17 1.28 4.01
CA GLY A 26 -11.83 2.46 4.57
C GLY A 26 -13.07 2.91 3.82
N ILE A 27 -13.36 2.35 2.64
CA ILE A 27 -14.72 2.37 2.09
C ILE A 27 -15.45 1.23 2.80
N HIS A 28 -15.69 1.39 4.09
CA HIS A 28 -16.69 0.60 4.78
C HIS A 28 -17.99 0.88 4.03
N PRO A 29 -18.51 -0.01 3.16
CA PRO A 29 -19.79 0.25 2.53
C PRO A 29 -20.77 0.39 3.68
N LEU A 30 -21.33 1.59 3.83
CA LEU A 30 -22.41 1.93 4.73
C LEU A 30 -23.70 1.22 4.28
N THR A 31 -23.63 -0.10 4.14
CA THR A 31 -24.66 -1.08 3.81
C THR A 31 -23.99 -2.45 3.88
N GLN A 32 -23.90 -2.97 5.10
CA GLN A 32 -24.16 -4.39 5.33
C GLN A 32 -25.27 -4.47 6.36
N ARG A 33 -26.45 -4.05 5.92
CA ARG A 33 -27.75 -4.27 6.53
C ARG A 33 -28.62 -4.89 5.44
#